data_AF-A0A0B1T7Z9-F1
#
_entry.id   AF-A0A0B1T7Z9-F1
#
_cell.length_a   1.000
_cell.length_b   1.000
_cell.length_c   1.000
_cell.angle_alpha   90.00
_cell.angle_beta   90.00
_cell.angle_gamma   90.00
#
_symmetry.space_group_name_H-M   'P 1'
#
loop_
_entity.id
_entity.type
_entity.pdbx_description
1 polymer ?
#
loop_
_entity_poly.entity_id
_entity_poly.type
_entity_poly.pdbx_seq_one_letter_code
_entity_poly.pdbx_strand_id
1 'polypeptide(L)'
;LFQGQFNTHQLYLYYDDLRNPEFITHIALVHSRFSTNTLPSWSRAQPNRRREKIFVAKMFLFRMVAHNGEINTLRGNINLMRAREGVMSSTLYEDDLGKLYPVVEEGLTDSGCFDNVCEFLVRAGQRSLPEVMMTMVPEAWEKDEEMDHDKRAFYRWAAMAMEPWDGPALLAFCDGRYIGAILDRNGLRPARYYLTADDHLYLSSEVGVNDHDVESIVKKVCRTVLLN
;
A
#
# COMPACT_ATOMS: atom_id res chain seq x y z
N LEU A 1 2.82 14.21 -4.69
CA LEU A 1 2.47 13.02 -5.47
C LEU A 1 2.71 13.38 -6.91
N PHE A 2 3.77 12.83 -7.51
CA PHE A 2 4.23 13.18 -8.84
C PHE A 2 4.08 11.96 -9.76
N GLN A 3 3.24 12.06 -10.78
CA GLN A 3 2.83 10.94 -11.64
C GLN A 3 2.52 11.43 -13.07
N GLY A 4 3.09 10.80 -14.10
CA GLY A 4 3.05 11.31 -15.48
C GLY A 4 3.31 10.23 -16.54
N GLN A 5 2.69 10.33 -17.72
CA GLN A 5 2.69 9.27 -18.74
C GLN A 5 3.96 9.23 -19.58
N PHE A 6 5.02 8.65 -19.01
CA PHE A 6 6.37 8.67 -19.57
C PHE A 6 7.23 7.54 -18.97
N ASN A 7 8.45 7.35 -19.47
CA ASN A 7 9.39 6.35 -18.94
C ASN A 7 10.16 6.83 -17.70
N THR A 8 10.78 5.89 -16.99
CA THR A 8 11.65 6.07 -15.80
C THR A 8 12.37 7.43 -15.73
N HIS A 9 13.24 7.68 -16.71
CA HIS A 9 14.17 8.81 -16.73
C HIS A 9 13.52 10.14 -17.14
N GLN A 10 12.25 10.13 -17.55
CA GLN A 10 11.51 11.32 -17.96
C GLN A 10 10.79 12.01 -16.79
N LEU A 11 10.70 11.36 -15.62
CA LEU A 11 10.09 11.92 -14.40
C LEU A 11 10.74 13.25 -14.00
N TYR A 12 12.07 13.28 -13.92
CA TYR A 12 12.85 14.51 -13.69
C TYR A 12 12.75 15.54 -14.83
N LEU A 13 12.48 15.10 -16.07
CA LEU A 13 12.36 15.99 -17.24
C LEU A 13 10.97 16.64 -17.35
N TYR A 14 9.97 16.08 -16.67
CA TYR A 14 8.59 16.60 -16.66
C TYR A 14 8.27 17.41 -15.39
N TYR A 15 8.96 17.14 -14.28
CA TYR A 15 8.74 17.81 -13.00
C TYR A 15 10.01 18.44 -12.45
N ASP A 16 10.12 19.75 -12.67
CA ASP A 16 11.28 20.55 -12.26
C ASP A 16 11.44 20.63 -10.73
N ASP A 17 10.34 20.55 -9.98
CA ASP A 17 10.33 20.45 -8.52
C ASP A 17 11.22 19.31 -7.99
N LEU A 18 11.23 18.18 -8.72
CA LEU A 18 12.01 16.98 -8.35
C LEU A 18 13.51 17.17 -8.59
N ARG A 19 13.90 18.22 -9.33
CA ARG A 19 15.29 18.64 -9.57
C ARG A 19 15.74 19.79 -8.66
N ASN A 20 14.83 20.42 -7.89
CA ASN A 20 15.20 21.46 -6.94
C ASN A 20 15.92 20.85 -5.71
N PRO A 21 17.15 21.27 -5.36
CA PRO A 21 17.83 20.77 -4.15
C PRO A 21 17.10 21.11 -2.83
N GLU A 22 16.27 22.16 -2.80
CA GLU A 22 15.45 22.51 -1.63
C GLU A 22 14.28 21.54 -1.40
N PHE A 23 13.94 20.71 -2.40
CA PHE A 23 12.84 19.77 -2.32
C PHE A 23 13.23 18.57 -1.44
N ILE A 24 12.99 18.66 -0.12
CA ILE A 24 13.34 17.65 0.89
C ILE A 24 12.13 16.86 1.40
N THR A 25 12.37 15.65 1.92
CA THR A 25 11.36 14.79 2.57
C THR A 25 12.06 13.81 3.50
N HIS A 26 11.32 13.27 4.48
CA HIS A 26 11.72 12.10 5.27
C HIS A 26 11.29 10.77 4.62
N ILE A 27 10.28 10.79 3.74
CA ILE A 27 9.70 9.60 3.11
C ILE A 27 9.60 9.78 1.59
N ALA A 28 10.11 8.80 0.85
CA ALA A 28 9.88 8.64 -0.57
C ALA A 28 9.38 7.21 -0.86
N LEU A 29 8.35 7.12 -1.71
CA LEU A 29 7.85 5.85 -2.24
C LEU A 29 7.70 6.02 -3.75
N VAL A 30 8.22 5.06 -4.52
CA VAL A 30 8.26 5.10 -5.98
C VAL A 30 7.69 3.79 -6.52
N HIS A 31 6.74 3.85 -7.45
CA HIS A 31 6.06 2.67 -7.97
C HIS A 31 6.28 2.49 -9.48
N SER A 32 6.60 1.26 -9.89
CA SER A 32 6.70 0.82 -11.28
C SER A 32 5.52 -0.09 -11.64
N ARG A 33 4.70 0.34 -12.60
CA ARG A 33 3.59 -0.47 -13.10
C ARG A 33 3.88 -1.02 -14.50
N PHE A 34 3.68 -2.33 -14.66
CA PHE A 34 3.49 -2.95 -15.96
C PHE A 34 1.99 -3.16 -16.20
N SER A 35 1.52 -2.98 -17.44
CA SER A 35 0.10 -3.12 -17.79
C SER A 35 -0.02 -3.90 -19.08
N THR A 36 -0.97 -4.83 -19.12
CA THR A 36 -1.34 -5.64 -20.29
C THR A 36 -2.19 -4.87 -21.30
N ASN A 37 -2.53 -3.61 -21.02
CA ASN A 37 -3.36 -2.76 -21.88
C ASN A 37 -2.46 -1.90 -22.80
N THR A 38 -2.74 -1.91 -24.11
CA THR A 38 -2.06 -1.03 -25.09
C THR A 38 -2.57 0.41 -25.08
N LEU A 39 -3.74 0.67 -24.48
CA LEU A 39 -4.30 2.02 -24.31
C LEU A 39 -3.89 2.61 -22.94
N PRO A 40 -3.04 3.65 -22.90
CA PRO A 40 -2.55 4.22 -21.65
C PRO A 40 -3.63 5.13 -21.02
N SER A 41 -4.44 4.59 -20.11
CA SER A 41 -5.33 5.42 -19.30
C SER A 41 -4.54 6.26 -18.30
N TRP A 42 -4.97 7.50 -18.08
CA TRP A 42 -4.49 8.28 -16.94
C TRP A 42 -4.94 7.61 -15.63
N SER A 43 -6.23 7.37 -15.41
CA SER A 43 -6.80 7.02 -14.10
C SER A 43 -6.26 5.75 -13.43
N ARG A 44 -5.69 4.81 -14.18
CA ARG A 44 -5.26 3.48 -13.70
C ARG A 44 -3.84 3.47 -13.12
N ALA A 45 -3.28 4.64 -12.90
CA ALA A 45 -1.88 4.81 -12.66
C ALA A 45 -1.47 4.75 -11.22
N GLN A 46 -0.71 3.74 -10.84
CA GLN A 46 -0.14 3.68 -9.50
C GLN A 46 1.00 4.70 -9.35
N PRO A 47 0.89 5.68 -8.42
CA PRO A 47 -0.14 5.79 -7.39
C PRO A 47 -1.42 6.55 -7.81
N ASN A 48 -2.59 5.88 -7.76
CA ASN A 48 -3.84 6.44 -8.30
C ASN A 48 -4.15 7.74 -7.54
N ARG A 49 -4.22 8.90 -8.19
CA ARG A 49 -5.26 9.27 -9.16
C ARG A 49 -4.71 10.07 -10.37
N ARG A 50 -4.33 9.36 -11.46
CA ARG A 50 -4.05 9.81 -12.86
C ARG A 50 -2.57 9.98 -13.32
N ARG A 51 -2.09 9.11 -14.26
CA ARG A 51 -0.86 9.02 -15.12
C ARG A 51 0.36 8.16 -14.61
N GLU A 52 0.74 7.08 -15.32
CA GLU A 52 1.89 6.17 -14.98
C GLU A 52 3.17 6.54 -15.76
N LYS A 53 4.39 6.68 -15.20
CA LYS A 53 5.24 5.59 -14.68
C LYS A 53 6.63 6.10 -14.21
N ILE A 54 7.09 5.68 -13.00
CA ILE A 54 8.50 5.50 -12.52
C ILE A 54 9.57 6.59 -12.85
N PHE A 55 10.88 6.53 -12.50
CA PHE A 55 11.65 5.88 -11.41
C PHE A 55 12.75 6.87 -10.96
N VAL A 56 13.31 6.68 -9.76
CA VAL A 56 14.17 7.63 -9.04
C VAL A 56 13.59 9.04 -9.08
N ALA A 57 12.69 9.33 -8.17
CA ALA A 57 12.52 10.67 -7.65
C ALA A 57 11.86 10.60 -6.27
N LYS A 58 11.92 11.70 -5.56
CA LYS A 58 11.25 11.92 -4.28
C LYS A 58 9.71 12.00 -4.50
N MET A 59 8.90 11.65 -3.49
CA MET A 59 7.48 12.09 -3.28
C MET A 59 6.23 11.26 -3.77
N PHE A 60 5.78 10.34 -2.90
CA PHE A 60 4.39 9.78 -2.70
C PHE A 60 3.78 8.84 -3.77
N LEU A 61 3.34 7.61 -3.45
CA LEU A 61 2.17 7.16 -2.63
C LEU A 61 0.78 7.44 -3.25
N PHE A 62 -0.18 6.51 -3.12
CA PHE A 62 -1.62 6.78 -3.34
C PHE A 62 -2.13 7.71 -2.21
N ARG A 63 -3.41 7.62 -1.79
CA ARG A 63 -3.83 8.29 -0.55
C ARG A 63 -3.21 7.62 0.67
N MET A 64 -3.07 6.29 0.67
CA MET A 64 -2.49 5.54 1.80
C MET A 64 -1.53 4.41 1.40
N VAL A 65 -1.67 3.81 0.21
CA VAL A 65 -0.98 2.55 -0.16
C VAL A 65 -0.20 2.68 -1.49
N ALA A 66 0.48 1.61 -1.91
CA ALA A 66 0.98 1.34 -3.26
C ALA A 66 1.18 -0.19 -3.45
N HIS A 67 0.78 -0.75 -4.59
CA HIS A 67 0.55 -2.20 -4.74
C HIS A 67 1.30 -2.82 -5.93
N ASN A 68 2.37 -3.56 -5.66
CA ASN A 68 2.96 -4.47 -6.66
C ASN A 68 2.27 -5.84 -6.53
N GLY A 69 1.24 -6.08 -7.32
CA GLY A 69 0.42 -7.29 -7.16
C GLY A 69 -0.81 -7.38 -8.05
N GLU A 70 -1.71 -8.30 -7.72
CA GLU A 70 -3.07 -8.44 -8.27
C GLU A 70 -4.00 -9.05 -7.20
N ILE A 71 -5.16 -8.44 -6.97
CA ILE A 71 -6.11 -8.90 -5.93
C ILE A 71 -7.15 -9.87 -6.53
N ASN A 72 -6.92 -11.17 -6.36
CA ASN A 72 -7.75 -12.24 -6.93
C ASN A 72 -9.17 -12.29 -6.34
N THR A 73 -9.33 -11.89 -5.09
CA THR A 73 -10.61 -11.92 -4.34
C THR A 73 -11.56 -10.76 -4.66
N LEU A 74 -11.09 -9.75 -5.41
CA LEU A 74 -11.69 -8.41 -5.56
C LEU A 74 -13.23 -8.38 -5.66
N ARG A 75 -13.84 -9.21 -6.53
CA ARG A 75 -15.30 -9.21 -6.74
C ARG A 75 -16.09 -9.62 -5.49
N GLY A 76 -15.55 -10.51 -4.65
CA GLY A 76 -16.14 -10.86 -3.37
C GLY A 76 -16.12 -9.66 -2.42
N ASN A 77 -14.94 -9.06 -2.24
CA ASN A 77 -14.69 -7.99 -1.27
C ASN A 77 -15.48 -6.72 -1.62
N ILE A 78 -15.61 -6.37 -2.90
CA ILE A 78 -16.46 -5.24 -3.33
C ILE A 78 -17.93 -5.49 -2.98
N ASN A 79 -18.46 -6.69 -3.23
CA ASN A 79 -19.83 -7.04 -2.89
C ASN A 79 -20.06 -7.06 -1.37
N LEU A 80 -19.08 -7.55 -0.62
CA LEU A 80 -19.13 -7.63 0.85
C LEU A 80 -18.94 -6.27 1.53
N MET A 81 -18.22 -5.32 0.92
CA MET A 81 -18.23 -3.92 1.35
C MET A 81 -19.56 -3.23 1.04
N ARG A 82 -20.13 -3.41 -0.17
CA ARG A 82 -21.48 -2.91 -0.50
C ARG A 82 -22.57 -3.47 0.40
N ALA A 83 -22.44 -4.72 0.85
CA ALA A 83 -23.35 -5.31 1.83
C ALA A 83 -23.23 -4.66 3.23
N ARG A 84 -22.04 -4.18 3.60
CA ARG A 84 -21.81 -3.46 4.87
C ARG A 84 -22.34 -2.03 4.85
N GLU A 85 -22.36 -1.35 3.70
CA GLU A 85 -22.87 0.04 3.56
C GLU A 85 -24.30 0.20 4.13
N GLY A 86 -25.16 -0.82 4.01
CA GLY A 86 -26.52 -0.81 4.55
C GLY A 86 -26.66 -1.09 6.05
N VAL A 87 -25.58 -1.41 6.77
CA VAL A 87 -25.59 -1.73 8.22
C VAL A 87 -24.48 -1.04 9.03
N MET A 88 -23.52 -0.38 8.38
CA MET A 88 -22.50 0.42 9.05
C MET A 88 -23.11 1.68 9.69
N SER A 89 -22.59 2.02 10.86
CA SER A 89 -22.88 3.26 11.59
C SER A 89 -21.58 3.86 12.12
N SER A 90 -21.57 5.18 12.35
CA SER A 90 -20.39 5.90 12.84
C SER A 90 -20.82 7.03 13.77
N THR A 91 -20.17 7.15 14.93
CA THR A 91 -20.37 8.26 15.88
C THR A 91 -19.62 9.54 15.48
N LEU A 92 -18.85 9.51 14.39
CA LEU A 92 -18.17 10.68 13.83
C LEU A 92 -18.91 11.30 12.65
N TYR A 93 -19.64 10.47 11.89
CA TYR A 93 -20.38 10.91 10.70
C TYR A 93 -21.89 10.84 10.88
N GLU A 94 -22.42 10.08 11.85
CA GLU A 94 -23.86 9.98 12.15
C GLU A 94 -24.69 9.77 10.86
N ASP A 95 -25.74 10.58 10.63
CA ASP A 95 -26.58 10.53 9.42
C ASP A 95 -25.80 10.88 8.12
N ASP A 96 -24.70 11.63 8.25
CA ASP A 96 -23.84 12.06 7.15
C ASP A 96 -22.95 10.92 6.61
N LEU A 97 -22.88 9.76 7.28
CA LEU A 97 -22.08 8.60 6.84
C LEU A 97 -22.44 8.14 5.42
N GLY A 98 -23.72 8.25 5.04
CA GLY A 98 -24.20 7.90 3.70
C GLY A 98 -23.58 8.75 2.57
N LYS A 99 -22.97 9.90 2.88
CA LYS A 99 -22.24 10.74 1.91
C LYS A 99 -20.89 10.16 1.49
N LEU A 100 -20.40 9.14 2.20
CA LEU A 100 -19.16 8.42 1.88
C LEU A 100 -19.38 7.18 1.01
N TYR A 101 -20.62 6.92 0.56
CA TYR A 101 -20.98 5.74 -0.21
C TYR A 101 -21.11 6.04 -1.73
N PRO A 102 -20.79 5.07 -2.61
CA PRO A 102 -20.20 3.76 -2.32
C PRO A 102 -18.73 3.89 -1.89
N VAL A 103 -18.32 3.08 -0.91
CA VAL A 103 -16.94 3.09 -0.39
C VAL A 103 -15.94 2.72 -1.49
N VAL A 104 -16.33 1.79 -2.39
CA VAL A 104 -15.58 1.47 -3.60
C VAL A 104 -16.21 2.15 -4.81
N GLU A 105 -15.52 3.17 -5.36
CA GLU A 105 -15.89 3.82 -6.62
C GLU A 105 -15.87 2.83 -7.80
N GLU A 106 -16.76 3.02 -8.77
CA GLU A 106 -16.84 2.14 -9.95
C GLU A 106 -15.74 2.46 -10.99
N GLY A 107 -15.23 1.42 -11.67
CA GLY A 107 -14.22 1.56 -12.72
C GLY A 107 -12.77 1.75 -12.25
N LEU A 108 -12.52 1.69 -10.93
CA LEU A 108 -11.17 1.63 -10.36
C LEU A 108 -10.42 0.34 -10.77
N THR A 109 -9.10 0.36 -10.60
CA THR A 109 -8.29 -0.88 -10.57
C THR A 109 -8.45 -1.57 -9.22
N ASP A 110 -8.16 -2.88 -9.17
CA ASP A 110 -8.06 -3.69 -7.95
C ASP A 110 -7.39 -2.95 -6.76
N SER A 111 -6.27 -2.31 -7.06
CA SER A 111 -5.39 -1.58 -6.17
C SER A 111 -5.99 -0.24 -5.71
N GLY A 112 -6.87 0.35 -6.53
CA GLY A 112 -7.65 1.53 -6.16
C GLY A 112 -8.83 1.16 -5.26
N CYS A 113 -9.52 0.05 -5.54
CA CYS A 113 -10.56 -0.48 -4.65
C CYS A 113 -10.00 -0.78 -3.25
N PHE A 114 -8.75 -1.27 -3.18
CA PHE A 114 -8.04 -1.48 -1.91
C PHE A 114 -7.72 -0.15 -1.20
N ASP A 115 -7.10 0.84 -1.88
CA ASP A 115 -6.76 2.14 -1.29
C ASP A 115 -8.01 2.90 -0.79
N ASN A 116 -9.15 2.80 -1.51
CA ASN A 116 -10.46 3.31 -1.10
C ASN A 116 -10.92 2.72 0.24
N VAL A 117 -10.89 1.39 0.39
CA VAL A 117 -11.34 0.71 1.62
C VAL A 117 -10.36 0.93 2.77
N CYS A 118 -9.05 0.96 2.47
CA CYS A 118 -8.00 1.30 3.42
C CYS A 118 -8.20 2.73 3.99
N GLU A 119 -8.40 3.72 3.12
CA GLU A 119 -8.69 5.10 3.54
C GLU A 119 -9.99 5.19 4.35
N PHE A 120 -11.07 4.51 3.92
CA PHE A 120 -12.33 4.52 4.66
C PHE A 120 -12.17 3.94 6.07
N LEU A 121 -11.45 2.82 6.23
CA LEU A 121 -11.22 2.21 7.55
C LEU A 121 -10.33 3.06 8.46
N VAL A 122 -9.32 3.76 7.92
CA VAL A 122 -8.49 4.69 8.71
C VAL A 122 -9.25 5.97 9.05
N ARG A 123 -9.89 6.62 8.07
CA ARG A 123 -10.50 7.95 8.23
C ARG A 123 -11.88 7.89 8.88
N ALA A 124 -12.77 7.04 8.39
CA ALA A 124 -14.15 6.92 8.90
C ALA A 124 -14.28 5.85 10.01
N GLY A 125 -13.49 4.77 9.93
CA GLY A 125 -13.40 3.74 10.97
C GLY A 125 -12.48 4.08 12.16
N GLN A 126 -11.73 5.19 12.08
CA GLN A 126 -10.76 5.67 13.09
C GLN A 126 -9.69 4.62 13.49
N ARG A 127 -9.37 3.68 12.61
CA ARG A 127 -8.36 2.63 12.87
C ARG A 127 -6.96 3.10 12.49
N SER A 128 -5.95 2.52 13.12
CA SER A 128 -4.56 2.83 12.76
C SER A 128 -4.19 2.20 11.41
N LEU A 129 -3.34 2.83 10.61
CA LEU A 129 -2.95 2.25 9.31
C LEU A 129 -2.35 0.82 9.43
N PRO A 130 -1.47 0.51 10.41
CA PRO A 130 -0.98 -0.86 10.61
C PRO A 130 -2.10 -1.88 10.90
N GLU A 131 -3.07 -1.52 11.75
CA GLU A 131 -4.23 -2.34 12.08
C GLU A 131 -5.12 -2.60 10.86
N VAL A 132 -5.37 -1.59 10.03
CA VAL A 132 -6.13 -1.72 8.78
C VAL A 132 -5.40 -2.64 7.79
N MET A 133 -4.09 -2.45 7.60
CA MET A 133 -3.30 -3.31 6.71
C MET A 133 -3.26 -4.76 7.19
N MET A 134 -3.12 -5.01 8.51
CA MET A 134 -3.18 -6.35 9.10
C MET A 134 -4.58 -6.97 9.04
N THR A 135 -5.64 -6.15 9.02
CA THR A 135 -7.05 -6.61 8.90
C THR A 135 -7.38 -6.99 7.45
N MET A 136 -6.97 -6.16 6.49
CA MET A 136 -7.25 -6.39 5.07
C MET A 136 -6.32 -7.47 4.47
N VAL A 137 -5.08 -7.57 4.93
CA VAL A 137 -4.08 -8.54 4.44
C VAL A 137 -3.43 -9.24 5.64
N PRO A 138 -4.13 -10.20 6.29
CA PRO A 138 -3.59 -10.95 7.40
C PRO A 138 -2.51 -11.95 6.97
N GLU A 139 -1.56 -12.21 7.87
CA GLU A 139 -0.56 -13.28 7.72
C GLU A 139 -1.23 -14.68 7.81
N ALA A 140 -0.48 -15.74 7.52
CA ALA A 140 -0.96 -17.13 7.58
C ALA A 140 -1.08 -17.68 9.02
N TRP A 141 -1.93 -17.04 9.85
CA TRP A 141 -1.99 -17.20 11.31
C TRP A 141 -2.63 -18.50 11.83
N GLU A 142 -3.52 -19.15 11.08
CA GLU A 142 -4.34 -20.28 11.58
C GLU A 142 -3.52 -21.49 12.05
N LYS A 143 -2.37 -21.74 11.41
CA LYS A 143 -1.52 -22.95 11.59
C LYS A 143 -0.09 -22.62 11.99
N ASP A 144 0.19 -21.36 12.27
CA ASP A 144 1.49 -20.93 12.78
C ASP A 144 1.51 -21.18 14.29
N GLU A 145 2.14 -22.26 14.75
CA GLU A 145 2.23 -22.57 16.18
C GLU A 145 3.22 -21.66 16.93
N GLU A 146 4.15 -21.01 16.24
CA GLU A 146 5.14 -20.09 16.82
C GLU A 146 4.59 -18.64 16.96
N MET A 147 3.49 -18.31 16.26
CA MET A 147 2.87 -16.98 16.34
C MET A 147 2.41 -16.64 17.77
N ASP A 148 2.84 -15.47 18.23
CA ASP A 148 2.42 -14.83 19.48
C ASP A 148 0.89 -14.90 19.71
N HIS A 149 0.51 -15.13 20.97
CA HIS A 149 -0.88 -15.34 21.37
C HIS A 149 -1.76 -14.14 21.05
N ASP A 150 -1.30 -12.92 21.32
CA ASP A 150 -2.12 -11.72 21.18
C ASP A 150 -2.20 -11.29 19.72
N LYS A 151 -1.12 -11.48 18.94
CA LYS A 151 -1.16 -11.36 17.47
C LYS A 151 -2.15 -12.34 16.84
N ARG A 152 -2.16 -13.60 17.28
CA ARG A 152 -3.11 -14.63 16.83
C ARG A 152 -4.54 -14.31 17.23
N ALA A 153 -4.75 -13.79 18.45
CA ALA A 153 -6.06 -13.34 18.92
C ALA A 153 -6.59 -12.15 18.11
N PHE A 154 -5.72 -11.18 17.77
CA PHE A 154 -6.05 -10.09 16.86
C PHE A 154 -6.48 -10.59 15.49
N TYR A 155 -5.71 -11.47 14.83
CA TYR A 155 -6.09 -11.99 13.52
C TYR A 155 -7.39 -12.81 13.55
N ARG A 156 -7.63 -13.56 14.64
CA ARG A 156 -8.90 -14.28 14.85
C ARG A 156 -10.09 -13.33 15.01
N TRP A 157 -9.89 -12.16 15.64
CA TRP A 157 -10.90 -11.10 15.70
C TRP A 157 -11.11 -10.46 14.31
N ALA A 158 -10.03 -10.09 13.62
CA ALA A 158 -10.08 -9.44 12.31
C ALA A 158 -10.81 -10.30 11.27
N ALA A 159 -10.56 -11.61 11.25
CA ALA A 159 -11.21 -12.58 10.37
C ALA A 159 -12.73 -12.75 10.60
N MET A 160 -13.27 -12.28 11.75
CA MET A 160 -14.72 -12.20 11.98
C MET A 160 -15.32 -10.87 11.52
N ALA A 161 -14.50 -9.82 11.33
CA ALA A 161 -14.94 -8.50 10.92
C ALA A 161 -14.83 -8.28 9.40
N MET A 162 -13.75 -8.75 8.77
CA MET A 162 -13.42 -8.53 7.36
C MET A 162 -12.80 -9.76 6.69
N GLU A 163 -13.24 -10.03 5.47
CA GLU A 163 -12.62 -10.99 4.56
C GLU A 163 -11.24 -10.50 4.07
N PRO A 164 -10.24 -11.40 3.93
CA PRO A 164 -8.92 -11.02 3.45
C PRO A 164 -8.95 -10.65 1.97
N TRP A 165 -8.27 -9.55 1.62
CA TRP A 165 -8.06 -9.09 0.24
C TRP A 165 -6.93 -9.90 -0.42
N ASP A 166 -7.16 -11.22 -0.52
CA ASP A 166 -6.17 -12.23 -0.93
C ASP A 166 -5.85 -12.17 -2.44
N GLY A 167 -4.58 -12.43 -2.77
CA GLY A 167 -3.93 -12.26 -4.07
C GLY A 167 -2.42 -12.01 -3.93
N PRO A 168 -1.58 -12.24 -4.97
CA PRO A 168 -0.14 -11.99 -4.89
C PRO A 168 0.15 -10.49 -4.72
N ALA A 169 0.71 -10.06 -3.59
CA ALA A 169 0.80 -8.65 -3.24
C ALA A 169 2.07 -8.29 -2.44
N LEU A 170 2.74 -7.20 -2.85
CA LEU A 170 3.58 -6.37 -2.01
C LEU A 170 2.91 -4.99 -1.90
N LEU A 171 2.49 -4.63 -0.70
CA LEU A 171 1.77 -3.42 -0.37
C LEU A 171 2.64 -2.55 0.55
N ALA A 172 3.16 -1.44 0.03
CA ALA A 172 3.87 -0.43 0.82
C ALA A 172 2.93 0.74 1.11
N PHE A 173 2.92 1.24 2.34
CA PHE A 173 1.86 2.12 2.85
C PHE A 173 2.38 3.22 3.78
N CYS A 174 1.66 4.35 3.86
CA CYS A 174 1.98 5.48 4.73
C CYS A 174 0.75 6.38 4.96
N ASP A 175 0.55 6.88 6.19
CA ASP A 175 -0.49 7.87 6.53
C ASP A 175 0.08 9.26 6.87
N GLY A 176 1.40 9.41 6.84
CA GLY A 176 2.16 10.58 7.29
C GLY A 176 2.71 10.48 8.72
N ARG A 177 2.30 9.45 9.49
CA ARG A 177 2.82 9.10 10.82
C ARG A 177 3.52 7.75 10.81
N TYR A 178 2.89 6.74 10.21
CA TYR A 178 3.43 5.41 9.99
C TYR A 178 3.89 5.25 8.55
N ILE A 179 4.90 4.41 8.34
CA ILE A 179 5.29 3.85 7.05
C ILE A 179 5.46 2.34 7.24
N GLY A 180 5.20 1.52 6.22
CA GLY A 180 5.44 0.08 6.32
C GLY A 180 5.28 -0.66 5.00
N ALA A 181 5.57 -1.96 5.02
CA ALA A 181 5.34 -2.84 3.88
C ALA A 181 4.90 -4.24 4.31
N ILE A 182 3.74 -4.66 3.79
CA ILE A 182 3.16 -5.98 4.01
C ILE A 182 3.19 -6.81 2.72
N LEU A 183 3.49 -8.09 2.87
CA LEU A 183 3.36 -9.09 1.81
C LEU A 183 2.03 -9.83 1.96
N ASP A 184 1.53 -10.38 0.86
CA ASP A 184 0.46 -11.37 0.92
C ASP A 184 0.83 -12.57 1.81
N ARG A 185 -0.20 -13.26 2.30
CA ARG A 185 -0.10 -14.41 3.22
C ARG A 185 0.83 -15.54 2.75
N ASN A 186 1.13 -15.63 1.46
CA ASN A 186 1.95 -16.66 0.84
C ASN A 186 3.34 -16.12 0.40
N GLY A 187 3.59 -14.81 0.51
CA GLY A 187 4.85 -14.17 0.12
C GLY A 187 5.14 -14.22 -1.39
N LEU A 188 4.11 -14.14 -2.23
CA LEU A 188 4.22 -14.38 -3.68
C LEU A 188 4.89 -13.23 -4.45
N ARG A 189 5.21 -12.12 -3.78
CA ARG A 189 5.96 -10.99 -4.33
C ARG A 189 7.30 -10.81 -3.61
N PRO A 190 8.40 -10.56 -4.34
CA PRO A 190 9.68 -10.35 -3.69
C PRO A 190 9.70 -9.01 -2.95
N ALA A 191 10.13 -9.03 -1.69
CA ALA A 191 10.52 -7.85 -0.94
C ALA A 191 11.93 -8.03 -0.37
N ARG A 192 12.71 -6.96 -0.39
CA ARG A 192 14.06 -6.86 0.18
C ARG A 192 14.14 -5.52 0.90
N TYR A 193 14.69 -5.51 2.11
CA TYR A 193 15.06 -4.25 2.75
C TYR A 193 16.47 -4.27 3.32
N TYR A 194 17.01 -3.06 3.41
CA TYR A 194 18.33 -2.73 3.93
C TYR A 194 18.15 -1.60 4.93
N LEU A 195 18.82 -1.68 6.08
CA LEU A 195 18.96 -0.58 7.03
C LEU A 195 20.44 -0.17 7.03
N THR A 196 20.71 1.10 6.81
CA THR A 196 22.07 1.66 6.84
C THR A 196 22.45 2.21 8.22
N ALA A 197 23.73 2.47 8.44
CA ALA A 197 24.27 2.93 9.73
C ALA A 197 23.86 4.35 10.12
N ASP A 198 23.33 5.13 9.17
CA ASP A 198 22.72 6.45 9.32
C ASP A 198 21.18 6.38 9.43
N ASP A 199 20.64 5.20 9.76
CA ASP A 199 19.22 4.91 10.06
C ASP A 199 18.24 5.09 8.88
N HIS A 200 18.74 5.16 7.64
CA HIS A 200 17.90 5.11 6.44
C HIS A 200 17.50 3.67 6.10
N LEU A 201 16.19 3.45 5.91
CA LEU A 201 15.66 2.17 5.43
C LEU A 201 15.28 2.24 3.95
N TYR A 202 15.86 1.31 3.18
CA TYR A 202 15.60 1.15 1.76
C TYR A 202 14.85 -0.17 1.53
N LEU A 203 13.63 -0.09 0.99
CA LEU A 203 12.82 -1.25 0.63
C LEU A 203 12.58 -1.29 -0.89
N SER A 204 12.74 -2.47 -1.49
CA SER A 204 12.64 -2.69 -2.92
C SER A 204 12.10 -4.09 -3.23
N SER A 205 11.53 -4.27 -4.43
CA SER A 205 11.22 -5.60 -4.97
C SER A 205 12.47 -6.36 -5.46
N GLU A 206 13.57 -5.66 -5.70
CA GLU A 206 14.79 -6.18 -6.32
C GLU A 206 16.06 -5.75 -5.56
N VAL A 207 17.17 -6.45 -5.81
CA VAL A 207 18.48 -6.15 -5.22
C VAL A 207 19.31 -5.28 -6.18
N GLY A 208 20.17 -4.39 -5.65
CA GLY A 208 21.00 -3.51 -6.49
C GLY A 208 20.24 -2.35 -7.15
N VAL A 209 19.11 -1.94 -6.56
CA VAL A 209 18.27 -0.83 -7.05
C VAL A 209 18.82 0.55 -6.63
N ASN A 210 19.76 0.58 -5.69
CA ASN A 210 20.55 1.75 -5.32
C ASN A 210 21.96 1.30 -4.90
N ASP A 211 22.98 2.08 -5.27
CA ASP A 211 24.37 1.77 -4.97
C ASP A 211 24.71 2.24 -3.54
N HIS A 212 24.89 1.28 -2.63
CA HIS A 212 25.26 1.51 -1.24
C HIS A 212 26.61 0.86 -0.95
N ASP A 213 27.52 1.61 -0.30
CA ASP A 213 28.75 1.03 0.24
C ASP A 213 28.40 -0.09 1.22
N VAL A 214 28.97 -1.28 1.01
CA VAL A 214 28.58 -2.49 1.75
C VAL A 214 28.82 -2.35 3.26
N GLU A 215 29.85 -1.58 3.64
CA GLU A 215 30.20 -1.27 5.03
C GLU A 215 29.13 -0.43 5.76
N SER A 216 28.28 0.29 5.01
CA SER A 216 27.18 1.07 5.59
C SER A 216 25.96 0.22 6.00
N ILE A 217 25.86 -1.03 5.54
CA ILE A 217 24.62 -1.84 5.67
C ILE A 217 24.63 -2.64 6.99
N VAL A 218 23.88 -2.17 7.98
CA VAL A 218 23.75 -2.80 9.30
C VAL A 218 22.85 -4.04 9.27
N LYS A 219 21.80 -4.04 8.43
CA LYS A 219 20.83 -5.14 8.36
C LYS A 219 20.30 -5.34 6.95
N LYS A 220 20.12 -6.60 6.54
CA LYS A 220 19.57 -7.01 5.24
C LYS A 220 18.64 -8.19 5.41
N VAL A 221 17.34 -8.04 5.09
CA VAL A 221 16.30 -9.05 5.35
C VAL A 221 15.29 -9.16 4.19
N CYS A 222 14.64 -10.32 4.11
CA CYS A 222 13.90 -10.82 2.93
C CYS A 222 12.43 -11.17 3.20
N ARG A 223 11.81 -10.60 4.25
CA ARG A 223 10.42 -10.87 4.69
C ARG A 223 9.74 -9.58 5.21
N THR A 224 8.41 -9.65 5.38
CA THR A 224 7.48 -8.63 5.89
C THR A 224 8.04 -7.77 7.03
N VAL A 225 7.74 -6.46 7.02
CA VAL A 225 8.13 -5.53 8.09
C VAL A 225 7.04 -4.49 8.35
N LEU A 226 6.50 -4.52 9.57
CA LEU A 226 5.95 -3.31 10.18
C LEU A 226 7.13 -2.45 10.64
N LEU A 227 7.17 -1.21 10.20
CA LEU A 227 8.16 -0.21 10.64
C LEU A 227 7.44 0.72 11.61
N ASN A 228 8.11 1.04 12.71
CA ASN A 228 7.65 1.93 13.78
C ASN A 228 8.63 3.10 13.88
#